data_AF-A0A920AS05-F1
#
_entry.id   AF-A0A920AS05-F1
#
_cell.length_a   1.000
_cell.length_b   1.000
_cell.length_c   1.000
_cell.angle_alpha   90.00
_cell.angle_beta   90.00
_cell.angle_gamma   90.00
#
_symmetry.space_group_name_H-M   'P 1'
#
loop_
_entity.id
_entity.type
_entity.pdbx_description
1 polymer ?
#
loop_
_entity_poly.entity_id
_entity_poly.type
_entity_poly.pdbx_seq_one_letter_code
_entity_poly.pdbx_strand_id
1 'polypeptide(L)'
;MNKNLSIILPTLNESKNLESLIPEIVDIISSRDISNYEILIVDDGSVDDSNEVCNELNKEYGNIKFVKRKTLHLYLCQFMRELNYP
;
A
#
# COMPACT_ATOMS: atom_id res chain seq x y z
N MET A 1 18.05 -10.02 -7.86
CA MET A 1 17.56 -9.66 -9.21
C MET A 1 17.31 -8.16 -9.21
N ASN A 2 17.93 -7.42 -10.12
CA ASN A 2 17.68 -5.96 -10.23
C ASN A 2 16.27 -5.76 -10.79
N LYS A 3 15.45 -4.92 -10.16
CA LYS A 3 14.18 -4.44 -10.72
C LYS A 3 14.47 -3.31 -11.69
N ASN A 4 13.76 -3.24 -12.82
CA ASN A 4 13.95 -2.17 -13.80
C ASN A 4 13.12 -0.92 -13.44
N LEU A 5 12.05 -1.11 -12.66
CA LEU A 5 11.15 -0.06 -12.21
C LEU A 5 10.61 -0.40 -10.81
N SER A 6 10.66 0.57 -9.90
CA SER A 6 10.01 0.48 -8.58
C SER A 6 9.06 1.66 -8.45
N ILE A 7 7.78 1.36 -8.21
CA ILE A 7 6.74 2.36 -7.98
C ILE A 7 6.48 2.41 -6.48
N ILE A 8 6.53 3.60 -5.88
CA ILE A 8 6.36 3.77 -4.44
C ILE A 8 5.06 4.54 -4.21
N LEU A 9 4.13 3.92 -3.48
CA LEU A 9 2.83 4.51 -3.14
C LEU A 9 2.76 4.73 -1.62
N PRO A 10 2.89 5.97 -1.14
CA PRO A 10 2.59 6.28 0.26
C PRO A 10 1.08 6.18 0.50
N THR A 11 0.70 5.56 1.62
CA THR A 11 -0.71 5.21 1.91
C THR A 11 -1.06 5.56 3.35
N LEU A 12 -2.24 6.16 3.55
CA LEU A 12 -2.86 6.38 4.86
C LEU A 12 -4.40 6.37 4.74
N ASN A 13 -5.03 5.28 5.14
CA ASN A 13 -6.47 5.02 5.06
C ASN A 13 -7.04 5.11 3.63
N GLU A 14 -6.35 4.49 2.68
CA GLU A 14 -6.64 4.59 1.24
C GLU A 14 -7.06 3.25 0.62
N SER A 15 -7.60 2.32 1.43
CA SER A 15 -8.00 0.96 1.01
C SER A 15 -8.78 0.94 -0.31
N LYS A 16 -9.86 1.74 -0.41
CA LYS A 16 -10.69 1.83 -1.62
C LYS A 16 -9.95 2.39 -2.84
N ASN A 17 -9.03 3.34 -2.62
CA ASN A 17 -8.25 3.92 -3.70
C ASN A 17 -7.19 2.94 -4.20
N LEU A 18 -6.66 2.09 -3.32
CA LEU A 18 -5.74 1.01 -3.71
C LEU A 18 -6.42 -0.04 -4.59
N GLU A 19 -7.69 -0.36 -4.34
CA GLU A 19 -8.48 -1.30 -5.15
C GLU A 19 -8.62 -0.86 -6.61
N SER A 20 -8.74 0.45 -6.89
CA SER A 20 -8.82 0.96 -8.26
C SER A 20 -7.46 1.31 -8.87
N LEU A 21 -6.58 1.94 -8.10
CA LEU A 21 -5.31 2.48 -8.58
C LEU A 21 -4.32 1.37 -8.99
N ILE A 22 -4.25 0.28 -8.23
CA ILE A 22 -3.27 -0.79 -8.50
C ILE A 22 -3.56 -1.47 -9.85
N PRO A 23 -4.80 -1.90 -10.17
CA PRO A 23 -5.12 -2.42 -11.50
C PRO A 23 -4.77 -1.45 -12.63
N GLU A 24 -5.09 -0.16 -12.49
CA GLU A 24 -4.75 0.85 -13.50
C GLU A 24 -3.23 0.96 -13.73
N ILE A 25 -2.44 0.93 -12.65
CA ILE A 25 -0.98 0.93 -12.74
C ILE A 25 -0.49 -0.33 -13.48
N VAL A 26 -1.02 -1.50 -13.14
CA VAL A 26 -0.66 -2.77 -13.79
C VAL A 26 -0.96 -2.74 -15.28
N ASP A 27 -2.11 -2.21 -15.69
CA ASP A 27 -2.50 -2.06 -17.10
C ASP A 27 -1.56 -1.12 -17.86
N ILE A 28 -1.20 0.02 -17.26
CA ILE A 28 -0.28 1.02 -17.81
C ILE A 28 1.13 0.44 -17.99
N ILE A 29 1.59 -0.40 -17.07
CA ILE A 29 2.91 -1.03 -17.14
C ILE A 29 2.92 -2.16 -18.18
N SER A 30 1.85 -2.96 -18.20
CA SER A 30 1.68 -4.06 -19.15
C SER A 30 1.63 -3.54 -20.59
N SER A 31 0.94 -2.43 -20.84
CA SER A 31 0.90 -1.76 -22.16
C SER A 31 2.24 -1.17 -22.64
N ARG A 32 3.27 -1.14 -21.78
CA ARG A 32 4.63 -0.66 -22.09
C ARG A 32 5.66 -1.79 -22.16
N ASP A 33 5.23 -3.05 -22.11
CA ASP A 33 6.10 -4.24 -22.12
C ASP A 33 7.15 -4.26 -20.98
N ILE A 34 6.84 -3.63 -19.83
CA ILE A 34 7.72 -3.62 -18.66
C ILE A 34 7.41 -4.85 -17.80
N SER A 35 8.23 -5.90 -17.93
CA SER A 35 7.99 -7.19 -17.25
C SER A 35 8.59 -7.29 -15.84
N ASN A 36 9.57 -6.45 -15.51
CA ASN A 36 10.32 -6.57 -14.25
C ASN A 36 10.22 -5.31 -13.38
N TYR A 37 9.12 -5.24 -12.63
CA TYR A 37 8.82 -4.13 -11.73
C TYR A 37 8.39 -4.61 -10.34
N GLU A 38 8.21 -3.66 -9.43
CA GLU A 38 7.54 -3.84 -8.15
C GLU A 38 6.69 -2.61 -7.80
N ILE A 39 5.62 -2.83 -7.06
CA ILE A 39 4.81 -1.78 -6.45
C ILE A 39 5.00 -1.86 -4.94
N LEU A 40 5.64 -0.85 -4.37
CA LEU A 40 5.92 -0.73 -2.94
C LEU A 40 4.91 0.20 -2.29
N ILE A 41 3.99 -0.37 -1.52
CA ILE A 41 3.02 0.37 -0.71
C ILE A 41 3.67 0.67 0.65
N VAL A 42 3.82 1.94 0.99
CA VAL A 42 4.40 2.39 2.25
C VAL A 42 3.29 2.98 3.11
N ASP A 43 2.84 2.20 4.08
CA ASP A 43 1.74 2.56 4.97
C ASP A 43 2.22 3.38 6.17
N ASP A 44 1.60 4.54 6.38
CA ASP A 44 1.86 5.43 7.51
C ASP A 44 0.90 5.20 8.69
N GLY A 45 0.55 3.94 8.94
CA GLY A 45 -0.28 3.60 10.09
C GLY A 45 -1.77 3.70 9.81
N SER A 46 -2.21 3.19 8.66
CA SER A 46 -3.64 3.04 8.40
C SER A 46 -4.30 2.17 9.46
N VAL A 47 -5.55 2.53 9.76
CA VAL A 47 -6.45 1.82 10.67
C VAL A 47 -7.63 1.19 9.91
N ASP A 48 -7.66 1.37 8.58
CA ASP A 48 -8.59 0.71 7.68
C ASP A 48 -7.98 -0.58 7.10
N ASP A 49 -8.69 -1.18 6.14
CA ASP A 49 -8.35 -2.46 5.54
C ASP A 49 -7.25 -2.36 4.45
N SER A 50 -6.43 -1.30 4.45
CA SER A 50 -5.41 -1.07 3.40
C SER A 50 -4.43 -2.23 3.27
N ASN A 51 -4.06 -2.85 4.40
CA ASN A 51 -3.15 -4.00 4.41
C ASN A 51 -3.81 -5.24 3.77
N GLU A 52 -5.06 -5.50 4.11
CA GLU A 52 -5.86 -6.62 3.63
C GLU A 52 -6.07 -6.50 2.11
N VAL A 53 -6.47 -5.31 1.64
CA VAL A 53 -6.59 -5.00 0.21
C VAL A 53 -5.27 -5.24 -0.53
N CYS A 54 -4.14 -4.74 -0.02
CA CYS A 54 -2.84 -4.97 -0.64
C CYS A 54 -2.46 -6.46 -0.68
N ASN A 55 -2.81 -7.23 0.35
CA ASN A 55 -2.54 -8.67 0.38
C ASN A 55 -3.37 -9.43 -0.66
N GLU A 56 -4.65 -9.09 -0.83
CA GLU A 56 -5.49 -9.69 -1.87
C GLU A 56 -4.98 -9.35 -3.28
N LEU A 57 -4.70 -8.08 -3.54
CA LEU A 57 -4.14 -7.65 -4.83
C LEU A 57 -2.78 -8.30 -5.11
N ASN A 58 -1.97 -8.53 -4.08
CA ASN A 58 -0.69 -9.21 -4.27
C ASN A 58 -0.84 -10.70 -4.61
N LYS A 59 -1.92 -11.37 -4.20
CA LYS A 59 -2.20 -12.74 -4.66
C LYS A 59 -2.49 -12.79 -6.15
N GLU A 60 -3.09 -11.73 -6.69
CA GLU A 60 -3.40 -11.59 -8.11
C GLU A 60 -2.15 -11.22 -8.94
N TYR A 61 -1.42 -10.18 -8.54
CA TYR A 61 -0.34 -9.62 -9.37
C TYR A 61 1.07 -10.11 -8.99
N GLY A 62 1.28 -10.58 -7.75
CA GLY A 62 2.54 -11.17 -7.28
C GLY A 62 3.75 -10.23 -7.17
N ASN A 63 3.58 -8.95 -7.45
CA ASN A 63 4.64 -7.94 -7.56
C ASN A 63 4.41 -6.73 -6.62
N ILE A 64 3.51 -6.88 -5.65
CA ILE A 64 3.17 -5.86 -4.66
C ILE A 64 3.86 -6.17 -3.34
N LYS A 65 4.41 -5.15 -2.71
CA LYS A 65 5.01 -5.23 -1.38
C LYS A 65 4.38 -4.19 -0.47
N PHE A 66 3.79 -4.63 0.63
CA PHE A 66 3.25 -3.74 1.65
C PHE A 66 4.25 -3.59 2.80
N VAL A 67 4.60 -2.35 3.13
CA VAL A 67 5.51 -2.01 4.22
C VAL A 67 4.80 -1.06 5.16
N LYS A 68 4.46 -1.56 6.34
CA LYS A 68 3.87 -0.74 7.42
C LYS A 68 4.96 -0.09 8.25
N ARG A 69 4.91 1.24 8.38
CA ARG A 69 5.81 1.98 9.26
C ARG A 69 5.49 1.67 10.71
N LYS A 70 6.45 1.10 11.43
CA LYS A 70 6.36 0.89 12.88
C LYS A 70 6.60 2.24 13.57
N THR A 71 5.57 3.05 13.70
CA THR A 71 5.67 4.34 14.41
C THR A 71 5.15 4.20 15.83
N LEU A 72 5.97 4.54 16.83
CA LEU A 72 5.58 4.63 18.26
C LEU A 72 4.39 5.59 18.46
N HIS A 73 4.24 6.58 17.57
CA HIS A 73 3.20 7.60 17.60
C HIS A 73 1.78 7.06 17.33
N LEU A 74 1.64 5.90 16.67
CA LEU A 74 0.32 5.31 16.41
C LEU A 74 -0.34 4.79 17.69
N TYR A 75 0.45 4.30 18.64
CA TYR A 75 -0.06 4.01 19.99
C TYR A 75 -0.62 5.26 20.65
N LEU A 76 0.03 6.41 20.47
CA LEU A 76 -0.45 7.69 21.00
C LEU A 76 -1.74 8.13 20.32
N CYS A 77 -1.82 8.09 18.98
CA CYS A 77 -3.05 8.44 18.26
C CYS A 77 -4.22 7.47 18.53
N GLN A 78 -3.94 6.19 18.71
CA GLN A 78 -4.96 5.19 19.06
C GLN A 78 -5.41 5.36 20.51
N PHE A 79 -4.47 5.56 21.44
CA PHE A 79 -4.75 5.89 22.83
C PHE A 79 -5.53 7.21 22.97
N MET A 80 -5.16 8.27 22.23
CA MET A 80 -5.89 9.54 22.24
C MET A 80 -7.31 9.40 21.68
N ARG A 81 -7.52 8.56 20.65
CA ARG A 81 -8.87 8.23 20.14
C ARG A 81 -9.70 7.43 21.16
N GLU A 82 -9.11 6.45 21.84
CA GLU A 82 -9.77 5.71 22.93
C GLU A 82 -10.13 6.62 24.11
N LEU A 83 -9.34 7.67 24.35
CA LEU A 83 -9.60 8.70 25.36
C LEU A 83 -10.55 9.82 24.90
N ASN A 84 -11.06 9.76 23.67
CA ASN A 84 -11.95 10.77 23.08
C ASN A 84 -11.36 12.21 23.17
N TYR A 85 -10.03 12.31 23.03
CA TYR A 85 -9.32 13.58 22.98
C TYR A 85 -9.57 14.25 21.61
N PRO A 86 -9.91 15.55 21.56
CA PRO A 86 -10.18 16.26 20.31
C PRO A 86 -8.96 16.35 19.38
#